data_AF-A0A1F8PLE1-F1
#
_entry.id   AF-A0A1F8PLE1-F1
#
_cell.length_a   1.000
_cell.length_b   1.000
_cell.length_c   1.000
_cell.angle_alpha   90.00
_cell.angle_beta   90.00
_cell.angle_gamma   90.00
#
_symmetry.space_group_name_H-M   'P 1'
#
loop_
_entity.id
_entity.type
_entity.pdbx_description
1 polymer ?
#
loop_
_entity_poly.entity_id
_entity_poly.type
_entity_poly.pdbx_seq_one_letter_code
_entity_poly.pdbx_strand_id
1 'polypeptide(L)'
;MPLGFLLGFLATFGEPAVRVLSDQIERTSTGSIRKSVVLYTISSGVALFVALGMARIIYGIPLMYIVVPGYILAMVLLWPSDKTTICIAYDAGGVATGPMAVTFLLAITVGIASAMEGRDPVTDGFGLIALIALAPILSIMILGLIVRIKLRKKEG
;
A
#
# COMPACT_ATOMS: atom_id res chain seq x y z
N MET A 1 4.69 12.12 8.78
CA MET A 1 4.68 11.60 10.16
C MET A 1 5.66 10.43 10.28
N PRO A 2 6.87 10.62 10.85
CA PRO A 2 7.91 9.59 10.89
C PRO A 2 7.47 8.30 11.60
N LEU A 3 6.69 8.41 12.69
CA LEU A 3 6.20 7.26 13.44
C LEU A 3 5.24 6.40 12.59
N GLY A 4 4.29 7.02 11.90
CA GLY A 4 3.37 6.31 11.00
C GLY A 4 4.09 5.60 9.87
N PHE A 5 5.14 6.22 9.32
CA PHE A 5 5.97 5.58 8.31
C PHE A 5 6.63 4.31 8.87
N LEU A 6 7.30 4.41 10.02
CA LEU A 6 7.98 3.28 10.64
C LEU A 6 7.00 2.15 10.98
N LEU A 7 5.85 2.48 11.58
CA LEU A 7 4.83 1.50 11.95
C LEU A 7 4.22 0.82 10.73
N GLY A 8 3.86 1.58 9.70
CA GLY A 8 3.36 1.04 8.45
C GLY A 8 4.38 0.11 7.78
N PHE A 9 5.65 0.53 7.72
CA PHE A 9 6.71 -0.29 7.16
C PHE A 9 6.87 -1.62 7.90
N LEU A 10 7.02 -1.58 9.23
CA LEU A 10 7.26 -2.77 10.04
C LEU A 10 6.06 -3.72 10.06
N ALA A 11 4.84 -3.17 10.14
CA ALA A 11 3.62 -3.97 10.10
C ALA A 11 3.49 -4.73 8.76
N THR A 12 3.68 -4.04 7.64
CA THR A 12 3.60 -4.65 6.30
C THR A 12 4.77 -5.58 6.02
N PHE A 13 5.98 -5.26 6.48
CA PHE A 13 7.16 -6.12 6.32
C PHE A 13 7.07 -7.40 7.17
N GLY A 14 6.42 -7.31 8.32
CA GLY A 14 6.13 -8.42 9.22
C GLY A 14 4.97 -9.31 8.77
N GLU A 15 4.09 -8.80 7.90
CA GLU A 15 2.89 -9.50 7.43
C GLU A 15 3.27 -10.75 6.58
N PRO A 16 2.91 -11.97 7.04
CA PRO A 16 3.20 -13.19 6.29
C PRO A 16 2.54 -13.22 4.91
N ALA A 17 1.32 -12.68 4.79
CA ALA A 17 0.58 -12.68 3.53
C ALA A 17 1.33 -11.89 2.44
N VAL A 18 1.93 -10.76 2.78
CA VAL A 18 2.75 -9.93 1.87
C VAL A 18 4.00 -10.67 1.40
N ARG A 19 4.61 -11.48 2.27
CA ARG A 19 5.76 -12.32 1.91
C ARG A 19 5.37 -13.43 0.93
N VAL A 20 4.25 -14.11 1.19
CA VAL A 20 3.71 -15.14 0.28
C VAL A 20 3.42 -14.56 -1.10
N LEU A 21 2.78 -13.39 -1.16
CA LEU A 21 2.55 -12.69 -2.43
C LEU A 21 3.85 -12.33 -3.14
N SER A 22 4.86 -11.86 -2.40
CA SER A 22 6.18 -11.54 -2.97
C SER A 22 6.86 -12.77 -3.58
N ASP A 23 6.75 -13.93 -2.93
CA ASP A 23 7.24 -15.22 -3.48
C ASP A 23 6.43 -15.63 -4.73
N GLN A 24 5.11 -15.41 -4.75
CA GLN A 24 4.26 -15.69 -5.91
C GLN A 24 4.63 -14.81 -7.11
N ILE A 25 4.88 -13.53 -6.90
CA ILE A 25 5.29 -12.59 -7.95
C ILE A 25 6.66 -12.98 -8.53
N GLU A 26 7.62 -13.36 -7.68
CA GLU A 26 8.93 -13.83 -8.16
C GLU A 26 8.80 -15.09 -9.02
N ARG A 27 7.95 -16.05 -8.61
CA ARG A 27 7.67 -17.27 -9.38
C ARG A 27 6.99 -16.99 -10.71
N THR A 28 5.92 -16.19 -10.72
CA THR A 28 5.15 -15.88 -11.92
C THR A 28 5.94 -14.99 -12.89
N SER A 29 6.83 -14.13 -12.37
CA SER A 29 7.72 -13.30 -13.20
C SER A 29 8.94 -14.04 -13.73
N THR A 30 9.02 -15.36 -13.54
CA THR A 30 10.17 -16.21 -13.94
C THR A 30 11.49 -15.69 -13.36
N GLY A 31 11.46 -15.11 -12.16
CA GLY A 31 12.62 -14.53 -11.47
C GLY A 31 13.06 -13.15 -11.99
N SER A 32 12.35 -12.54 -12.93
CA SER A 32 12.68 -11.19 -13.42
C SER A 32 12.46 -10.11 -12.35
N ILE A 33 11.53 -10.33 -11.41
CA ILE A 33 11.29 -9.47 -10.25
C ILE A 33 11.63 -10.25 -8.99
N ARG A 34 12.69 -9.83 -8.28
CA ARG A 34 13.07 -10.45 -7.01
C ARG A 34 12.03 -10.18 -5.93
N LYS A 35 11.72 -11.18 -5.12
CA LYS A 35 10.76 -11.04 -4.01
C LYS A 35 11.11 -9.93 -3.02
N SER A 36 12.40 -9.69 -2.79
CA SER A 36 12.86 -8.63 -1.88
C SER A 36 12.47 -7.25 -2.40
N VAL A 37 12.59 -7.02 -3.72
CA VAL A 37 12.18 -5.76 -4.35
C VAL A 37 10.70 -5.53 -4.17
N VAL A 38 9.88 -6.56 -4.38
CA VAL A 38 8.42 -6.50 -4.15
C VAL A 38 8.12 -6.17 -2.70
N LEU A 39 8.69 -6.92 -1.76
CA LEU A 39 8.46 -6.75 -0.33
C LEU A 39 8.80 -5.33 0.14
N TYR A 40 9.97 -4.81 -0.24
CA TYR A 40 10.36 -3.43 0.09
C TYR A 40 9.47 -2.39 -0.59
N THR A 41 9.03 -2.65 -1.82
CA THR A 41 8.15 -1.73 -2.56
C THR A 41 6.78 -1.63 -1.91
N ILE A 42 6.15 -2.76 -1.59
CA ILE A 42 4.86 -2.79 -0.88
C ILE A 42 5.00 -2.15 0.49
N SER A 43 6.03 -2.54 1.27
CA SER A 43 6.22 -2.04 2.64
C SER A 43 6.47 -0.53 2.68
N SER A 44 7.26 0.01 1.75
CA SER A 44 7.51 1.45 1.65
C SER A 44 6.28 2.22 1.17
N GLY A 45 5.52 1.67 0.22
CA GLY A 45 4.25 2.24 -0.22
C GLY A 45 3.23 2.34 0.90
N VAL A 46 3.01 1.25 1.64
CA VAL A 46 2.11 1.25 2.80
C VAL A 46 2.62 2.21 3.87
N ALA A 47 3.92 2.25 4.16
CA ALA A 47 4.51 3.20 5.10
C ALA A 47 4.19 4.66 4.74
N LEU A 48 4.28 5.04 3.47
CA LEU A 48 3.93 6.38 3.00
C LEU A 48 2.44 6.69 3.22
N PHE A 49 1.54 5.74 2.89
CA PHE A 49 0.10 5.91 3.08
C PHE A 49 -0.32 5.91 4.55
N VAL A 50 0.35 5.14 5.40
CA VAL A 50 0.12 5.19 6.86
C VAL A 50 0.58 6.52 7.43
N ALA A 51 1.75 7.01 7.01
CA ALA A 51 2.24 8.33 7.41
C ALA A 51 1.31 9.46 6.94
N LEU A 52 0.75 9.33 5.74
CA LEU A 52 -0.24 10.25 5.17
C LEU A 52 -1.59 10.16 5.92
N GLY A 53 -2.05 8.95 6.24
CA GLY A 53 -3.28 8.72 7.00
C GLY A 53 -3.22 9.27 8.42
N MET A 54 -2.08 9.11 9.10
CA MET A 54 -1.83 9.75 10.39
C MET A 54 -1.81 11.28 10.28
N ALA A 55 -1.15 11.82 9.24
CA ALA A 55 -1.17 13.26 8.99
C ALA A 55 -2.61 13.76 8.73
N ARG A 56 -3.41 12.99 7.98
CA ARG A 56 -4.82 13.27 7.71
C ARG A 56 -5.65 13.39 8.99
N ILE A 57 -5.47 12.47 9.94
CA ILE A 57 -6.18 12.49 11.23
C ILE A 57 -5.80 13.74 12.04
N ILE A 58 -4.51 14.06 12.09
CA ILE A 58 -3.99 15.21 12.84
C ILE A 58 -4.49 16.54 12.24
N TYR A 59 -4.39 16.69 10.92
CA TYR A 59 -4.77 17.93 10.22
C TYR A 59 -6.26 18.01 9.87
N GLY A 60 -7.04 16.96 10.11
CA GLY A 60 -8.46 16.93 9.79
C GLY A 60 -8.82 16.93 8.32
N ILE A 61 -7.96 16.34 7.51
CA ILE A 61 -8.20 16.24 6.08
C ILE A 61 -9.31 15.20 5.83
N PRO A 62 -10.33 15.51 5.01
CA PRO A 62 -11.35 14.52 4.67
C PRO A 62 -10.74 13.35 3.89
N LEU A 63 -11.11 12.10 4.22
CA LEU A 63 -10.55 10.89 3.61
C LEU A 63 -10.64 10.90 2.08
N MET A 64 -11.75 11.41 1.55
CA MET A 64 -12.02 11.46 0.11
C MET A 64 -10.97 12.25 -0.67
N TYR A 65 -10.31 13.24 -0.06
CA TYR A 65 -9.26 14.03 -0.71
C TYR A 65 -8.01 13.22 -1.01
N ILE A 66 -7.85 12.05 -0.40
CA ILE A 66 -6.73 11.14 -0.64
C ILE A 66 -7.19 9.94 -1.45
N VAL A 67 -8.32 9.34 -1.08
CA VAL A 67 -8.85 8.14 -1.72
C VAL A 67 -9.25 8.39 -3.17
N VAL A 68 -9.95 9.50 -3.45
CA VAL A 68 -10.42 9.80 -4.82
C VAL A 68 -9.25 10.02 -5.77
N PRO A 69 -8.28 10.92 -5.50
CA PRO A 69 -7.10 11.07 -6.35
C PRO A 69 -6.27 9.80 -6.46
N GLY A 70 -6.17 9.02 -5.38
CA GLY A 70 -5.47 7.76 -5.37
C GLY A 70 -6.05 6.72 -6.33
N TYR A 71 -7.37 6.57 -6.36
CA TYR A 71 -8.03 5.69 -7.33
C TYR A 71 -8.01 6.26 -8.75
N ILE A 72 -8.09 7.58 -8.93
CA ILE A 72 -7.89 8.20 -10.26
C ILE A 72 -6.49 7.85 -10.77
N LEU A 73 -5.45 7.96 -9.93
CA LEU A 73 -4.09 7.57 -10.28
C LEU A 73 -4.01 6.08 -10.62
N ALA A 74 -4.64 5.20 -9.83
CA ALA A 74 -4.70 3.76 -10.14
C ALA A 74 -5.34 3.51 -11.51
N MET A 75 -6.44 4.20 -11.84
CA MET A 75 -7.10 4.08 -13.14
C MET A 75 -6.20 4.57 -14.29
N VAL A 76 -5.50 5.68 -14.11
CA VAL A 76 -4.53 6.19 -15.11
C VAL A 76 -3.39 5.19 -15.34
N LEU A 77 -2.92 4.54 -14.27
CA LEU A 77 -1.87 3.52 -14.36
C LEU A 77 -2.34 2.24 -15.08
N LEU A 78 -3.65 2.00 -15.27
CA LEU A 78 -4.13 0.84 -16.02
C LEU A 78 -3.70 0.89 -17.49
N TRP A 79 -3.67 2.07 -18.12
CA TRP A 79 -3.35 2.21 -19.55
C TRP A 79 -1.95 1.71 -19.93
N PRO A 80 -0.86 2.05 -19.20
CA PRO A 80 0.47 1.55 -19.52
C PRO A 80 0.83 0.19 -18.90
N SER A 81 -0.02 -0.38 -18.03
CA SER A 81 0.24 -1.65 -17.35
C SER A 81 -0.26 -2.87 -18.13
N ASP A 82 0.43 -4.00 -18.00
CA ASP A 82 -0.02 -5.28 -18.55
C ASP A 82 -1.03 -5.96 -17.60
N LYS A 83 -1.80 -6.92 -18.15
CA LYS A 83 -2.86 -7.62 -17.39
C LYS A 83 -2.32 -8.33 -16.14
N THR A 84 -1.12 -8.91 -16.21
CA THR A 84 -0.52 -9.64 -15.08
C THR A 84 -0.19 -8.69 -13.95
N THR A 85 0.45 -7.55 -14.25
CA THR A 85 0.72 -6.50 -13.25
C THR A 85 -0.56 -5.97 -12.62
N ILE A 86 -1.61 -5.75 -13.41
CA ILE A 86 -2.91 -5.27 -12.90
C ILE A 86 -3.52 -6.29 -11.94
N CYS A 87 -3.61 -7.57 -12.32
CA CYS A 87 -4.16 -8.60 -11.45
C CYS A 87 -3.38 -8.72 -10.13
N ILE A 88 -2.05 -8.71 -10.19
CA ILE A 88 -1.19 -8.76 -9.01
C ILE A 88 -1.41 -7.54 -8.11
N ALA A 89 -1.48 -6.33 -8.69
CA ALA A 89 -1.63 -5.10 -7.91
C ALA A 89 -2.93 -5.09 -7.11
N TYR A 90 -4.03 -5.53 -7.70
CA TYR A 90 -5.34 -5.56 -7.02
C TYR A 90 -5.47 -6.70 -6.02
N ASP A 91 -4.78 -7.83 -6.22
CA ASP A 91 -4.64 -8.88 -5.19
C ASP A 91 -3.78 -8.39 -4.01
N ALA A 92 -2.71 -7.65 -4.31
CA ALA A 92 -1.84 -7.03 -3.31
C ALA A 92 -2.58 -6.07 -2.37
N GLY A 93 -3.62 -5.38 -2.88
CA GLY A 93 -4.54 -4.57 -2.09
C GLY A 93 -5.13 -5.33 -0.91
N GLY A 94 -5.75 -6.47 -1.19
CA GLY A 94 -6.35 -7.33 -0.16
C GLY A 94 -5.32 -8.02 0.73
N VAL A 95 -4.19 -8.43 0.16
CA VAL A 95 -3.12 -9.12 0.90
C VAL A 95 -2.41 -8.20 1.89
N ALA A 96 -2.15 -6.93 1.53
CA ALA A 96 -1.53 -5.97 2.44
C ALA A 96 -2.45 -5.58 3.61
N THR A 97 -3.77 -5.72 3.42
CA THR A 97 -4.76 -5.66 4.49
C THR A 97 -4.90 -6.99 5.24
N GLY A 98 -3.79 -7.70 5.41
CA GLY A 98 -3.73 -8.94 6.17
C GLY A 98 -4.13 -8.73 7.64
N PRO A 99 -4.55 -9.81 8.32
CA PRO A 99 -5.08 -9.73 9.68
C PRO A 99 -4.06 -9.19 10.68
N MET A 100 -2.75 -9.41 10.49
CA MET A 100 -1.73 -8.91 11.42
C MET A 100 -1.51 -7.41 11.25
N ALA A 101 -1.26 -6.94 10.02
CA ALA A 101 -1.02 -5.52 9.76
C ALA A 101 -2.26 -4.66 10.08
N VAL A 102 -3.46 -5.12 9.69
CA VAL A 102 -4.70 -4.38 9.90
C VAL A 102 -5.06 -4.29 11.38
N THR A 103 -5.02 -5.40 12.12
CA THR A 103 -5.38 -5.36 13.56
C THR A 103 -4.46 -4.42 14.34
N PHE A 104 -3.16 -4.48 14.06
CA PHE A 104 -2.16 -3.61 14.69
C PHE A 104 -2.36 -2.13 14.34
N LEU A 105 -2.43 -1.80 13.04
CA LEU A 105 -2.56 -0.41 12.60
C LEU A 105 -3.91 0.19 12.96
N LEU A 106 -4.99 -0.60 12.90
CA LEU A 106 -6.33 -0.17 13.33
C LEU A 106 -6.34 0.14 14.82
N ALA A 107 -5.82 -0.75 15.67
CA ALA A 107 -5.80 -0.55 17.12
C ALA A 107 -5.04 0.73 17.51
N ILE A 108 -3.87 0.96 16.90
CA ILE A 108 -3.08 2.18 17.13
C ILE A 108 -3.86 3.42 16.69
N THR A 109 -4.48 3.37 15.52
CA THR A 109 -5.18 4.52 14.95
C THR A 109 -6.43 4.88 15.73
N VAL A 110 -7.21 3.89 16.13
CA VAL A 110 -8.36 4.06 17.02
C VAL A 110 -7.91 4.61 18.37
N GLY A 111 -6.79 4.12 18.92
CA GLY A 111 -6.22 4.63 20.18
C GLY A 111 -5.84 6.10 20.08
N ILE A 112 -5.15 6.50 19.00
CA ILE A 112 -4.78 7.90 18.75
C ILE A 112 -6.03 8.77 18.57
N ALA A 113 -6.98 8.34 17.74
CA ALA A 113 -8.19 9.10 17.46
C ALA A 113 -9.09 9.25 18.70
N SER A 114 -9.14 8.24 19.57
CA SER A 114 -9.89 8.29 20.84
C SER A 114 -9.35 9.33 21.82
N ALA A 115 -8.05 9.65 21.72
CA ALA A 115 -7.40 10.66 22.55
C ALA A 115 -7.56 12.09 21.99
N MET A 116 -8.20 12.25 20.82
CA MET A 116 -8.38 13.54 20.15
C MET A 116 -9.83 13.99 20.22
N GLU A 117 -10.07 15.21 20.71
CA GLU A 117 -11.41 15.80 20.73
C GLU A 117 -11.95 16.04 19.31
N GLY A 118 -13.26 15.79 19.11
CA GLY A 118 -13.93 16.02 17.83
C GLY A 118 -13.61 14.99 16.74
N ARG A 119 -12.96 13.87 17.08
CA ARG A 119 -12.71 12.75 16.16
C ARG A 119 -13.64 11.58 16.43
N ASP A 120 -13.97 10.86 15.36
CA ASP A 120 -14.66 9.57 15.44
C ASP A 120 -13.63 8.45 15.23
N PRO A 121 -13.26 7.69 16.28
CA PRO A 121 -12.19 6.72 16.20
C PRO A 121 -12.46 5.60 15.19
N VAL A 122 -13.73 5.23 15.00
CA VAL A 122 -14.13 4.19 14.05
C VAL A 122 -13.89 4.66 12.62
N THR A 123 -14.39 5.84 12.26
CA THR A 123 -14.23 6.42 10.92
C THR A 123 -12.77 6.66 10.58
N ASP A 124 -11.96 7.14 11.54
CA ASP A 124 -10.55 7.39 11.30
C ASP A 124 -9.72 6.11 11.21
N GLY A 125 -10.03 5.11 12.05
CA GLY A 125 -9.43 3.79 11.99
C GLY A 125 -9.68 3.11 10.64
N PHE A 126 -10.95 2.93 10.25
CA PHE A 126 -11.30 2.31 8.96
C PHE A 126 -10.86 3.16 7.77
N GLY A 127 -10.84 4.49 7.91
CA GLY A 127 -10.28 5.39 6.90
C GLY A 127 -8.79 5.13 6.64
N LEU A 128 -8.00 4.84 7.67
CA LEU A 128 -6.61 4.41 7.49
C LEU A 128 -6.52 3.07 6.75
N ILE A 129 -7.39 2.11 7.07
CA ILE A 129 -7.40 0.80 6.39
C ILE A 129 -7.69 0.95 4.89
N ALA A 130 -8.59 1.85 4.51
CA ALA A 130 -8.83 2.17 3.10
C ALA A 130 -7.56 2.68 2.39
N LEU A 131 -6.74 3.49 3.07
CA LEU A 131 -5.46 3.98 2.54
C LEU A 131 -4.41 2.86 2.42
N ILE A 132 -4.37 1.95 3.40
CA ILE A 132 -3.48 0.79 3.39
C ILE A 132 -3.83 -0.16 2.23
N ALA A 133 -5.12 -0.35 1.92
CA ALA A 133 -5.55 -1.16 0.77
C ALA A 133 -5.15 -0.54 -0.58
N LEU A 134 -5.18 0.79 -0.69
CA LEU A 134 -4.82 1.51 -1.90
C LEU A 134 -3.30 1.53 -2.18
N ALA A 135 -2.49 1.63 -1.13
CA ALA A 135 -1.04 1.74 -1.21
C ALA A 135 -0.32 0.65 -2.05
N PRO A 136 -0.54 -0.66 -1.82
CA PRO A 136 0.11 -1.72 -2.58
C PRO A 136 -0.33 -1.74 -4.05
N ILE A 137 -1.58 -1.35 -4.36
CA ILE A 137 -2.07 -1.26 -5.74
C ILE A 137 -1.18 -0.29 -6.51
N LEU A 138 -1.05 0.94 -6.00
CA LEU A 138 -0.22 1.96 -6.62
C LEU A 138 1.26 1.55 -6.68
N SER A 139 1.77 0.95 -5.60
CA SER A 139 3.17 0.54 -5.49
C SER A 139 3.54 -0.52 -6.52
N ILE A 140 2.71 -1.55 -6.70
CA ILE A 140 2.94 -2.62 -7.68
C ILE A 140 2.74 -2.12 -9.11
N MET A 141 1.72 -1.29 -9.37
CA MET A 141 1.52 -0.72 -10.70
C MET A 141 2.71 0.14 -11.14
N ILE A 142 3.24 0.96 -10.24
CA ILE A 142 4.45 1.77 -10.49
C ILE A 142 5.67 0.86 -10.70
N LEU A 143 5.86 -0.16 -9.85
CA LEU A 143 6.96 -1.11 -9.99
C LEU A 143 6.94 -1.84 -11.34
N GLY A 144 5.77 -2.37 -11.73
CA GLY A 144 5.59 -3.06 -12.99
C GLY A 144 5.91 -2.16 -14.19
N LEU A 145 5.48 -0.89 -14.14
CA LEU A 145 5.82 0.09 -15.17
C LEU A 145 7.33 0.34 -15.27
N ILE A 146 8.01 0.53 -14.12
CA ILE A 146 9.47 0.73 -14.08
C ILE A 146 10.22 -0.47 -14.66
N VAL A 147 9.81 -1.70 -14.29
CA VAL A 147 10.41 -2.94 -14.80
C VAL A 147 10.20 -3.04 -16.30
N ARG A 148 8.98 -2.80 -16.79
CA ARG A 148 8.65 -2.82 -18.23
C ARG A 148 9.50 -1.84 -19.03
N ILE A 149 9.67 -0.61 -18.55
CA ILE A 149 10.50 0.41 -19.21
C ILE A 149 11.96 -0.03 -19.26
N LYS A 150 12.50 -0.61 -18.17
CA LYS A 150 13.88 -1.12 -18.14
C LYS A 150 14.10 -2.27 -19.11
N LEU A 151 13.15 -3.18 -19.24
CA LEU A 151 13.25 -4.30 -20.19
C LEU A 151 13.27 -3.80 -21.64
N ARG A 152 12.35 -2.88 -22.00
CA ARG A 152 12.30 -2.29 -23.35
C ARG A 152 13.57 -1.53 -23.74
N LYS A 153 14.26 -0.90 -22.79
CA LYS A 153 15.54 -0.21 -23.03
C LYS A 153 16.72 -1.18 -23.24
N LYS A 154 16.60 -2.43 -22.79
CA LYS A 154 17.65 -3.44 -22.96
C LYS A 154 17.56 -4.16 -24.32
N GLU A 155 16.40 -4.10 -24.96
CA GLU A 155 16.10 -4.74 -26.25
C GLU A 155 16.33 -3.83 -27.47
N GLY A 156 16.54 -2.52 -27.27
CA GLY A 156 16.82 -1.55 -28.33
C GLY A 156 18.20 -0.92 -28.15
#